data_AF-A0A9D9CXW9-F1
#
_entry.id   AF-A0A9D9CXW9-F1
#
_cell.length_a   1.000
_cell.length_b   1.000
_cell.length_c   1.000
_cell.angle_alpha   90.00
_cell.angle_beta   90.00
_cell.angle_gamma   90.00
#
_symmetry.space_group_name_H-M   'P 1'
#
loop_
_entity.id
_entity.type
_entity.pdbx_description
1 polymer ?
#
loop_
_entity_poly.entity_id
_entity_poly.type
_entity_poly.pdbx_seq_one_letter_code
_entity_poly.pdbx_strand_id
1 'polypeptide(L)'
;MGNDNPKADYRNGNGYVLTGPEYLTIFEGATGAEIHTVEYTPGRGNVSAWGDSYGNRVDRFNACTAYLDGVHPSVVMCRGYYTRTTLAAYDFKNKKLVQRWYHNSDKKGQGAYGDGNHNVSVADVDGDGKDEIILGSAIIDDDGKTYSRTGFGHGDAMHVSDMDPDRPGLEGWFVHEDKGAAYGYEMRDLKTNKVIHGKKTGTDNGRGMAADIDAKHKGFEMWSSAPGVFDCKGNQISSTKPSVNFRIYWDGDLQDELLDGTKCDKWNGNGVNRLITFKGNACNGTKNTPCLSADLFGDWREEVIFHDGDKIYIYTTTIESKYRLFTLMHDPVYRCGIAWQNSSYNQPPHLGFYIGDGVDKIAQPDIYTPGHEVIPPTPEAATLSFEGSLNQELLPNESVNLTFTFGGTATGAEVTGLPEGLSAKTDGNNVVISGTTKENATFTVKTKGGKNEVSYKVNVKQIDSSLKRIAYITDTTNAEFKTDKIYQMLGKTDSLYVRIIDANNAKADLK
;
A
#
# COMPACT_ATOMS: atom_id res chain seq x y z
N MET A 1 0.05 7.67 -38.84
CA MET A 1 0.00 6.34 -39.52
C MET A 1 -0.14 6.43 -41.05
N GLY A 2 -0.01 7.62 -41.65
CA GLY A 2 0.11 7.78 -43.12
C GLY A 2 -1.22 7.76 -43.88
N ASN A 3 -2.33 7.53 -43.19
CA ASN A 3 -3.70 7.47 -43.73
C ASN A 3 -4.66 8.44 -43.00
N ASP A 4 -4.14 9.29 -42.13
CA ASP A 4 -4.89 10.31 -41.40
C ASP A 4 -5.31 11.44 -42.34
N ASN A 5 -6.54 11.92 -42.16
CA ASN A 5 -7.12 13.00 -42.95
C ASN A 5 -7.37 14.21 -42.04
N PRO A 6 -6.60 15.32 -42.19
CA PRO A 6 -6.77 16.50 -41.35
C PRO A 6 -8.11 17.22 -41.55
N LYS A 7 -8.90 16.82 -42.57
CA LYS A 7 -10.24 17.31 -42.86
C LYS A 7 -11.35 16.33 -42.45
N ALA A 8 -11.02 15.20 -41.82
CA ALA A 8 -12.03 14.26 -41.38
C ALA A 8 -12.86 14.86 -40.23
N ASP A 9 -14.18 14.65 -40.30
CA ASP A 9 -15.11 15.02 -39.24
C ASP A 9 -15.99 13.81 -38.91
N TYR A 10 -15.73 13.21 -37.75
CA TYR A 10 -16.44 12.04 -37.26
C TYR A 10 -17.49 12.38 -36.18
N ARG A 11 -17.78 13.67 -35.98
CA ARG A 11 -18.82 14.12 -35.05
C ARG A 11 -20.19 13.77 -35.59
N ASN A 12 -21.02 13.14 -34.77
CA ASN A 12 -22.44 12.96 -35.07
C ASN A 12 -23.25 14.22 -34.74
N GLY A 13 -24.55 14.21 -35.03
CA GLY A 13 -25.44 15.36 -34.77
C GLY A 13 -25.60 15.77 -33.30
N ASN A 14 -25.16 14.92 -32.35
CA ASN A 14 -25.18 15.19 -30.91
C ASN A 14 -23.78 15.60 -30.38
N GLY A 15 -22.77 15.73 -31.24
CA GLY A 15 -21.41 16.12 -30.88
C GLY A 15 -20.48 14.98 -30.41
N TYR A 16 -20.92 13.71 -30.45
CA TYR A 16 -20.08 12.57 -30.11
C TYR A 16 -19.25 12.09 -31.31
N VAL A 17 -18.09 11.49 -31.05
CA VAL A 17 -17.22 10.85 -32.05
C VAL A 17 -17.29 9.33 -31.90
N LEU A 18 -18.29 8.71 -32.51
CA LEU A 18 -18.59 7.27 -32.38
C LEU A 18 -18.18 6.44 -33.59
N THR A 19 -17.50 7.05 -34.56
CA THR A 19 -16.98 6.39 -35.77
C THR A 19 -15.58 6.94 -36.09
N GLY A 20 -14.92 6.36 -37.08
CA GLY A 20 -13.56 6.74 -37.46
C GLY A 20 -12.47 6.09 -36.60
N PRO A 21 -11.20 6.26 -37.03
CA PRO A 21 -10.05 5.70 -36.34
C PRO A 21 -9.80 6.40 -34.99
N GLU A 22 -9.19 5.68 -34.06
CA GLU A 22 -8.75 6.18 -32.74
C GLU A 22 -7.27 5.85 -32.59
N TYR A 23 -6.53 6.75 -31.92
CA TYR A 23 -5.08 6.69 -31.87
C TYR A 23 -4.55 6.85 -30.44
N LEU A 24 -3.41 6.23 -30.16
CA LEU A 24 -2.58 6.50 -28.98
C LEU A 24 -1.26 7.09 -29.47
N THR A 25 -0.92 8.29 -29.00
CA THR A 25 0.26 9.03 -29.43
C THR A 25 1.14 9.39 -28.24
N ILE A 26 2.45 9.12 -28.35
CA ILE A 26 3.46 9.70 -27.46
C ILE A 26 4.00 10.97 -28.10
N PHE A 27 3.99 12.04 -27.32
CA PHE A 27 4.55 13.35 -27.71
C PHE A 27 5.84 13.62 -26.96
N GLU A 28 6.75 14.36 -27.58
CA GLU A 28 7.95 14.88 -26.93
C GLU A 28 7.57 16.00 -25.97
N GLY A 29 7.84 15.82 -24.66
CA GLY A 29 7.41 16.77 -23.63
C GLY A 29 7.93 18.20 -23.84
N ALA A 30 9.12 18.38 -24.40
CA ALA A 30 9.72 19.70 -24.59
C ALA A 30 9.12 20.50 -25.77
N THR A 31 8.60 19.83 -26.79
CA THR A 31 8.20 20.45 -28.06
C THR A 31 6.74 20.21 -28.44
N GLY A 32 6.10 19.20 -27.84
CA GLY A 32 4.79 18.70 -28.26
C GLY A 32 4.82 17.97 -29.60
N ALA A 33 5.99 17.65 -30.16
CA ALA A 33 6.09 16.92 -31.42
C ALA A 33 5.65 15.45 -31.25
N GLU A 34 4.92 14.92 -32.23
CA GLU A 34 4.60 13.50 -32.31
C GLU A 34 5.90 12.67 -32.38
N ILE A 35 6.08 11.70 -31.48
CA ILE A 35 7.18 10.73 -31.56
C ILE A 35 6.70 9.44 -32.21
N HIS A 36 5.59 8.88 -31.74
CA HIS A 36 5.05 7.63 -32.24
C HIS A 36 3.54 7.52 -31.98
N THR A 37 2.80 7.14 -33.02
CA THR A 37 1.37 6.90 -32.96
C THR A 37 1.05 5.47 -33.38
N VAL A 38 0.18 4.83 -32.60
CA VAL A 38 -0.43 3.52 -32.90
C VAL A 38 -1.95 3.63 -32.87
N GLU A 39 -2.65 2.61 -33.37
CA GLU A 39 -4.09 2.49 -33.14
C GLU A 39 -4.39 2.38 -31.65
N TYR A 40 -5.44 3.05 -31.18
CA TYR A 40 -5.86 2.95 -29.80
C TYR A 40 -6.44 1.55 -29.53
N THR A 41 -5.77 0.77 -28.68
CA THR A 41 -6.31 -0.48 -28.13
C THR A 41 -6.70 -0.25 -26.68
N PRO A 42 -7.90 -0.66 -26.25
CA PRO A 42 -8.99 -1.33 -27.00
C PRO A 42 -9.69 -0.41 -28.00
N GLY A 43 -9.80 -0.87 -29.25
CA GLY A 43 -10.60 -0.16 -30.25
C GLY A 43 -12.08 -0.11 -29.89
N ARG A 44 -12.79 0.90 -30.42
CA ARG A 44 -14.22 1.13 -30.15
C ARG A 44 -15.11 -0.10 -30.37
N GLY A 45 -14.92 -0.77 -31.50
CA GLY A 45 -15.86 -1.80 -31.97
C GLY A 45 -17.28 -1.27 -32.12
N ASN A 46 -18.28 -2.12 -31.85
CA ASN A 46 -19.69 -1.71 -31.81
C ASN A 46 -19.97 -0.97 -30.50
N VAL A 47 -20.51 0.25 -30.56
CA VAL A 47 -20.88 1.07 -29.39
C VAL A 47 -21.76 0.27 -28.41
N SER A 48 -22.74 -0.48 -28.93
CA SER A 48 -23.66 -1.31 -28.14
C SER A 48 -22.99 -2.41 -27.31
N ALA A 49 -21.78 -2.86 -27.68
CA ALA A 49 -21.03 -3.87 -26.94
C ALA A 49 -20.59 -3.36 -25.55
N TRP A 50 -20.62 -2.05 -25.34
CA TRP A 50 -20.32 -1.41 -24.06
C TRP A 50 -21.57 -1.23 -23.20
N GLY A 51 -22.75 -1.71 -23.63
CA GLY A 51 -23.97 -1.72 -22.80
C GLY A 51 -24.90 -0.53 -22.99
N ASP A 52 -24.60 0.38 -23.92
CA ASP A 52 -25.57 1.33 -24.48
C ASP A 52 -25.24 1.64 -25.94
N SER A 53 -26.21 2.15 -26.70
CA SER A 53 -26.03 2.45 -28.13
C SER A 53 -25.88 3.93 -28.46
N TYR A 54 -25.80 4.79 -27.44
CA TYR A 54 -25.78 6.25 -27.63
C TYR A 54 -24.41 6.89 -27.33
N GLY A 55 -23.43 6.12 -26.85
CA GLY A 55 -22.04 6.55 -26.77
C GLY A 55 -21.54 6.88 -25.37
N ASN A 56 -22.27 6.51 -24.31
CA ASN A 56 -21.84 6.84 -22.94
C ASN A 56 -20.78 5.87 -22.43
N ARG A 57 -21.10 4.58 -22.33
CA ARG A 57 -20.21 3.58 -21.72
C ARG A 57 -18.95 3.30 -22.53
N VAL A 58 -19.04 3.45 -23.86
CA VAL A 58 -17.92 3.22 -24.76
C VAL A 58 -16.81 4.27 -24.56
N ASP A 59 -17.15 5.52 -24.27
CA ASP A 59 -16.16 6.61 -24.16
C ASP A 59 -15.85 6.95 -22.70
N ARG A 60 -15.79 5.90 -21.88
CA ARG A 60 -15.34 5.96 -20.50
C ARG A 60 -13.88 5.52 -20.43
N PHE A 61 -12.99 6.44 -20.10
CA PHE A 61 -11.55 6.19 -20.14
C PHE A 61 -10.90 6.48 -18.79
N ASN A 62 -9.94 5.65 -18.41
CA ASN A 62 -8.95 5.96 -17.38
C ASN A 62 -7.55 5.71 -17.96
N ALA A 63 -6.54 6.36 -17.38
CA ALA A 63 -5.15 6.11 -17.74
C ALA A 63 -4.25 6.23 -16.52
N CYS A 64 -3.19 5.42 -16.46
CA CYS A 64 -2.18 5.50 -15.44
C CYS A 64 -0.79 5.12 -15.97
N THR A 65 0.22 5.40 -15.16
CA THR A 65 1.56 4.83 -15.27
C THR A 65 1.71 3.76 -14.20
N ALA A 66 2.36 2.64 -14.53
CA ALA A 66 2.60 1.53 -13.62
C ALA A 66 3.94 0.86 -13.93
N TYR A 67 4.67 0.44 -12.90
CA TYR A 67 5.92 -0.30 -12.97
C TYR A 67 5.64 -1.80 -13.09
N LEU A 68 5.12 -2.22 -14.25
CA LEU A 68 4.67 -3.60 -14.50
C LEU A 68 5.81 -4.63 -14.63
N ASP A 69 7.07 -4.18 -14.66
CA ASP A 69 8.25 -5.03 -14.52
C ASP A 69 8.99 -4.80 -13.20
N GLY A 70 8.43 -3.97 -12.32
CA GLY A 70 8.99 -3.53 -11.04
C GLY A 70 10.11 -2.50 -11.13
N VAL A 71 10.44 -2.01 -12.34
CA VAL A 71 11.67 -1.24 -12.56
C VAL A 71 11.46 -0.05 -13.50
N HIS A 72 10.70 -0.23 -14.57
CA HIS A 72 10.45 0.77 -15.61
C HIS A 72 8.96 1.08 -15.74
N PRO A 73 8.61 2.35 -16.02
CA PRO A 73 7.23 2.74 -16.20
C PRO A 73 6.66 2.24 -17.53
N SER A 74 5.48 1.62 -17.45
CA SER A 74 4.58 1.32 -18.57
C SER A 74 3.38 2.27 -18.54
N VAL A 75 2.80 2.55 -19.72
CA VAL A 75 1.55 3.30 -19.86
C VAL A 75 0.39 2.31 -19.91
N VAL A 76 -0.65 2.50 -19.11
CA VAL A 76 -1.85 1.66 -19.10
C VAL A 76 -3.07 2.49 -19.46
N MET A 77 -3.75 2.09 -20.54
CA MET A 77 -4.95 2.75 -21.05
C MET A 77 -6.17 1.88 -20.78
N CYS A 78 -7.18 2.42 -20.10
CA CYS A 78 -8.42 1.72 -19.77
C CYS A 78 -9.59 2.29 -20.59
N ARG A 79 -10.51 1.41 -21.01
CA ARG A 79 -11.79 1.77 -21.63
C ARG A 79 -12.92 0.93 -21.02
N GLY A 80 -14.01 1.58 -20.67
CA GLY A 80 -15.20 1.00 -20.06
C GLY A 80 -14.98 0.57 -18.61
N TYR A 81 -16.03 0.69 -17.80
CA TYR A 81 -16.02 0.24 -16.39
C TYR A 81 -17.41 -0.09 -15.81
N TYR A 82 -18.49 0.45 -16.37
CA TYR A 82 -19.86 0.12 -15.95
C TYR A 82 -20.33 -1.28 -16.37
N THR A 83 -19.70 -1.86 -17.38
CA THR A 83 -20.07 -3.14 -18.02
C THR A 83 -18.79 -3.81 -18.51
N ARG A 84 -18.54 -3.84 -19.83
CA ARG A 84 -17.28 -4.28 -20.39
C ARG A 84 -16.16 -3.37 -19.89
N THR A 85 -15.10 -3.97 -19.37
CA THR A 85 -13.91 -3.29 -18.85
C THR A 85 -12.68 -3.84 -19.55
N THR A 86 -11.85 -2.96 -20.08
CA THR A 86 -10.70 -3.33 -20.91
C THR A 86 -9.51 -2.45 -20.60
N LEU A 87 -8.31 -3.02 -20.63
CA LEU A 87 -7.06 -2.30 -20.41
C LEU A 87 -6.03 -2.75 -21.45
N ALA A 88 -5.14 -1.86 -21.87
CA ALA A 88 -3.97 -2.20 -22.65
C ALA A 88 -2.74 -1.52 -22.05
N ALA A 89 -1.70 -2.30 -21.77
CA ALA A 89 -0.43 -1.80 -21.28
C ALA A 89 0.58 -1.69 -22.42
N TYR A 90 1.42 -0.66 -22.39
CA TYR A 90 2.46 -0.40 -23.38
C TYR A 90 3.76 0.01 -22.69
N ASP A 91 4.86 -0.50 -23.21
CA ASP A 91 6.18 0.02 -22.94
C ASP A 91 6.55 1.03 -24.02
N PHE A 92 7.20 2.14 -23.65
CA PHE A 92 7.80 3.06 -24.60
C PHE A 92 9.32 2.82 -24.70
N LYS A 93 9.71 1.98 -25.66
CA LYS A 93 11.10 1.50 -25.83
C LYS A 93 11.64 1.95 -27.17
N ASN A 94 12.83 2.54 -27.19
CA ASN A 94 13.51 3.01 -28.41
C ASN A 94 12.61 3.90 -29.30
N LYS A 95 11.94 4.87 -28.66
CA LYS A 95 10.97 5.79 -29.29
C LYS A 95 9.76 5.11 -29.94
N LYS A 96 9.38 3.89 -29.50
CA LYS A 96 8.22 3.16 -30.00
C LYS A 96 7.35 2.67 -28.85
N LEU A 97 6.04 2.78 -29.04
CA LEU A 97 5.04 2.09 -28.23
C LEU A 97 5.05 0.60 -28.60
N VAL A 98 5.23 -0.26 -27.62
CA VAL A 98 5.18 -1.72 -27.75
C VAL A 98 4.14 -2.23 -26.76
N GLN A 99 3.06 -2.83 -27.26
CA GLN A 99 2.03 -3.37 -26.37
C GLN A 99 2.60 -4.53 -25.56
N ARG A 100 2.45 -4.46 -24.24
CA ARG A 100 2.86 -5.50 -23.28
C ARG A 100 1.78 -6.57 -23.15
N TRP A 101 0.55 -6.16 -22.88
CA TRP A 101 -0.61 -7.05 -22.77
C TRP A 101 -1.91 -6.32 -23.06
N TYR A 102 -2.99 -7.10 -23.22
CA TYR A 102 -4.36 -6.61 -23.38
C TYR A 102 -5.31 -7.40 -22.48
N HIS A 103 -6.10 -6.68 -21.68
CA HIS A 103 -7.13 -7.20 -20.80
C HIS A 103 -8.53 -6.94 -21.38
N ASN A 104 -9.41 -7.94 -21.34
CA ASN A 104 -10.82 -7.80 -21.74
C ASN A 104 -11.76 -8.59 -20.85
N SER A 105 -12.54 -7.88 -20.05
CA SER A 105 -13.64 -8.41 -19.26
C SER A 105 -14.98 -8.00 -19.88
N ASP A 106 -15.53 -8.86 -20.74
CA ASP A 106 -16.78 -8.62 -21.49
C ASP A 106 -17.97 -9.48 -21.04
N LYS A 107 -17.78 -10.33 -20.02
CA LYS A 107 -18.81 -11.21 -19.48
C LYS A 107 -19.23 -10.75 -18.09
N LYS A 108 -20.55 -10.52 -17.93
CA LYS A 108 -21.13 -10.14 -16.64
C LYS A 108 -20.76 -11.12 -15.53
N GLY A 109 -20.28 -10.59 -14.41
CA GLY A 109 -19.91 -11.38 -13.23
C GLY A 109 -18.52 -12.03 -13.31
N GLN A 110 -17.73 -11.75 -14.35
CA GLN A 110 -16.38 -12.27 -14.53
C GLN A 110 -15.37 -11.13 -14.69
N GLY A 111 -14.13 -11.38 -14.28
CA GLY A 111 -13.03 -10.42 -14.40
C GLY A 111 -13.38 -9.07 -13.75
N ALA A 112 -13.10 -7.98 -14.45
CA ALA A 112 -13.39 -6.61 -14.02
C ALA A 112 -14.74 -6.07 -14.57
N TYR A 113 -15.64 -6.92 -15.07
CA TYR A 113 -16.91 -6.45 -15.66
C TYR A 113 -17.75 -5.71 -14.63
N GLY A 114 -18.04 -4.43 -14.88
CA GLY A 114 -18.94 -3.60 -14.07
C GLY A 114 -18.37 -3.14 -12.73
N ASP A 115 -17.09 -3.40 -12.47
CA ASP A 115 -16.43 -3.16 -11.18
C ASP A 115 -15.45 -1.97 -11.22
N GLY A 116 -15.39 -1.25 -12.33
CA GLY A 116 -14.48 -0.13 -12.47
C GLY A 116 -15.05 1.19 -11.91
N ASN A 117 -14.18 2.09 -11.43
CA ASN A 117 -14.51 3.43 -10.93
C ASN A 117 -14.23 4.52 -11.96
N HIS A 118 -14.67 5.75 -11.65
CA HIS A 118 -14.21 6.96 -12.33
C HIS A 118 -12.78 7.39 -11.96
N ASN A 119 -11.94 6.46 -11.51
CA ASN A 119 -10.56 6.69 -11.13
C ASN A 119 -9.80 5.35 -11.21
N VAL A 120 -8.48 5.45 -11.07
CA VAL A 120 -7.55 4.33 -11.05
C VAL A 120 -6.50 4.59 -9.98
N SER A 121 -6.03 3.55 -9.33
CA SER A 121 -4.88 3.57 -8.42
C SER A 121 -3.91 2.48 -8.86
N VAL A 122 -2.65 2.65 -8.49
CA VAL A 122 -1.55 1.79 -8.89
C VAL A 122 -0.66 1.59 -7.69
N ALA A 123 -0.41 0.34 -7.35
CA ALA A 123 0.47 -0.05 -6.25
C ALA A 123 0.82 -1.54 -6.37
N ASP A 124 1.98 -1.93 -5.86
CA ASP A 124 2.33 -3.31 -5.53
C ASP A 124 1.48 -3.78 -4.35
N VAL A 125 0.42 -4.56 -4.63
CA VAL A 125 -0.52 -5.03 -3.61
C VAL A 125 -0.18 -6.40 -3.07
N ASP A 126 0.63 -7.19 -3.79
CA ASP A 126 0.97 -8.56 -3.40
C ASP A 126 2.42 -8.73 -2.90
N GLY A 127 3.24 -7.70 -3.01
CA GLY A 127 4.61 -7.61 -2.52
C GLY A 127 5.64 -8.27 -3.43
N ASP A 128 5.34 -8.46 -4.72
CA ASP A 128 6.28 -9.03 -5.69
C ASP A 128 7.22 -7.99 -6.34
N GLY A 129 7.07 -6.71 -5.96
CA GLY A 129 7.84 -5.57 -6.45
C GLY A 129 7.29 -4.97 -7.75
N LYS A 130 6.16 -5.43 -8.28
CA LYS A 130 5.52 -4.91 -9.49
C LYS A 130 4.17 -4.28 -9.15
N ASP A 131 3.76 -3.34 -10.00
CA ASP A 131 2.53 -2.60 -9.77
C ASP A 131 1.29 -3.33 -10.34
N GLU A 132 0.26 -3.48 -9.52
CA GLU A 132 -1.09 -3.84 -9.94
C GLU A 132 -1.93 -2.59 -10.26
N ILE A 133 -2.99 -2.79 -11.05
CA ILE A 133 -3.94 -1.73 -11.41
C ILE A 133 -5.25 -1.92 -10.65
N ILE A 134 -5.49 -1.05 -9.68
CA ILE A 134 -6.72 -1.02 -8.89
C ILE A 134 -7.72 -0.13 -9.62
N LEU A 135 -8.82 -0.73 -10.10
CA LEU A 135 -9.85 -0.04 -10.86
C LEU A 135 -11.11 0.24 -10.05
N GLY A 136 -11.11 0.14 -8.73
CA GLY A 136 -12.33 0.19 -7.92
C GLY A 136 -12.57 -1.18 -7.31
N SER A 137 -13.66 -1.86 -7.66
CA SER A 137 -14.04 -3.19 -7.14
C SER A 137 -13.28 -4.37 -7.77
N ALA A 138 -12.33 -4.10 -8.67
CA ALA A 138 -11.48 -5.10 -9.32
C ALA A 138 -10.02 -4.64 -9.38
N ILE A 139 -9.10 -5.60 -9.37
CA ILE A 139 -7.65 -5.39 -9.49
C ILE A 139 -7.15 -6.22 -10.68
N ILE A 140 -6.35 -5.59 -11.53
CA ILE A 140 -5.66 -6.23 -12.66
C ILE A 140 -4.19 -6.39 -12.29
N ASP A 141 -3.67 -7.59 -12.52
CA ASP A 141 -2.31 -8.01 -12.20
C ASP A 141 -1.27 -7.32 -13.10
N ASP A 142 0.00 -7.35 -12.71
CA ASP A 142 1.13 -6.80 -13.49
C ASP A 142 1.21 -7.40 -14.92
N ASP A 143 0.76 -8.65 -15.06
CA ASP A 143 0.72 -9.42 -16.31
C ASP A 143 -0.57 -9.23 -17.14
N GLY A 144 -1.51 -8.41 -16.65
CA GLY A 144 -2.76 -8.09 -17.32
C GLY A 144 -3.91 -9.06 -17.07
N LYS A 145 -3.75 -10.08 -16.21
CA LYS A 145 -4.86 -10.94 -15.76
C LYS A 145 -5.68 -10.23 -14.67
N THR A 146 -6.88 -10.74 -14.39
CA THR A 146 -7.60 -10.28 -13.19
C THR A 146 -6.93 -10.88 -11.95
N TYR A 147 -6.39 -10.03 -11.10
CA TYR A 147 -5.86 -10.42 -9.78
C TYR A 147 -7.02 -10.73 -8.82
N SER A 148 -7.95 -9.79 -8.65
CA SER A 148 -9.10 -9.97 -7.75
C SER A 148 -10.33 -9.16 -8.15
N ARG A 149 -11.48 -9.52 -7.56
CA ARG A 149 -12.78 -8.90 -7.81
C ARG A 149 -13.68 -9.06 -6.59
N THR A 150 -14.22 -7.97 -6.04
CA THR A 150 -15.25 -8.02 -4.99
C THR A 150 -16.65 -8.25 -5.56
N GLY A 151 -16.90 -7.70 -6.75
CA GLY A 151 -18.23 -7.71 -7.38
C GLY A 151 -19.20 -6.71 -6.75
N PHE A 152 -18.71 -5.73 -5.98
CA PHE A 152 -19.52 -4.67 -5.38
C PHE A 152 -19.88 -3.56 -6.37
N GLY A 153 -19.35 -3.62 -7.59
CA GLY A 153 -19.70 -2.73 -8.68
C GLY A 153 -18.97 -1.39 -8.64
N HIS A 154 -19.47 -0.49 -9.47
CA HIS A 154 -18.96 0.85 -9.69
C HIS A 154 -18.97 1.75 -8.44
N GLY A 155 -17.98 2.65 -8.38
CA GLY A 155 -17.84 3.70 -7.39
C GLY A 155 -17.23 5.00 -7.94
N ASP A 156 -17.38 6.06 -7.14
CA ASP A 156 -16.98 7.43 -7.50
C ASP A 156 -15.67 7.89 -6.85
N ALA A 157 -15.22 7.19 -5.81
CA ALA A 157 -14.01 7.51 -5.06
C ALA A 157 -13.34 6.23 -4.51
N MET A 158 -12.01 6.27 -4.44
CA MET A 158 -11.23 5.25 -3.75
C MET A 158 -9.89 5.80 -3.29
N HIS A 159 -9.33 5.18 -2.25
CA HIS A 159 -8.04 5.51 -1.69
C HIS A 159 -7.27 4.21 -1.46
N VAL A 160 -5.97 4.22 -1.74
CA VAL A 160 -5.07 3.05 -1.60
C VAL A 160 -3.83 3.53 -0.87
N SER A 161 -3.52 2.93 0.27
CA SER A 161 -2.39 3.26 1.14
C SER A 161 -2.19 2.15 2.16
N ASP A 162 -1.11 2.22 2.93
CA ASP A 162 -1.01 1.58 4.24
C ASP A 162 -1.90 2.36 5.23
N MET A 163 -3.17 1.96 5.36
CA MET A 163 -4.18 2.68 6.15
C MET A 163 -4.26 2.15 7.57
N ASP A 164 -4.09 0.84 7.73
CA ASP A 164 -3.96 0.18 9.02
C ASP A 164 -2.53 -0.34 9.19
N PRO A 165 -1.61 0.48 9.72
CA PRO A 165 -0.18 0.14 9.87
C PRO A 165 0.11 -1.05 10.80
N ASP A 166 -0.89 -1.57 11.53
CA ASP A 166 -0.75 -2.80 12.31
C ASP A 166 -1.13 -4.06 11.50
N ARG A 167 -1.50 -3.90 10.22
CA ARG A 167 -1.80 -4.97 9.27
C ARG A 167 -0.77 -4.93 8.14
N PRO A 168 -0.05 -6.03 7.89
CA PRO A 168 0.90 -6.06 6.77
C PRO A 168 0.19 -5.95 5.41
N GLY A 169 0.68 -5.05 4.56
CA GLY A 169 0.19 -4.84 3.20
C GLY A 169 -0.56 -3.53 3.05
N LEU A 170 -1.24 -3.37 1.91
CA LEU A 170 -2.03 -2.18 1.61
C LEU A 170 -3.51 -2.44 1.79
N GLU A 171 -4.21 -1.42 2.28
CA GLU A 171 -5.67 -1.35 2.27
C GLU A 171 -6.18 -0.44 1.18
N GLY A 172 -7.44 -0.65 0.81
CA GLY A 172 -8.19 0.34 0.07
C GLY A 172 -9.52 0.67 0.72
N TRP A 173 -9.85 1.96 0.75
CA TRP A 173 -11.15 2.51 1.13
C TRP A 173 -11.94 2.85 -0.13
N PHE A 174 -13.10 2.22 -0.29
CA PHE A 174 -13.94 2.34 -1.49
C PHE A 174 -15.34 2.80 -1.12
N VAL A 175 -15.97 3.53 -2.04
CA VAL A 175 -17.41 3.82 -2.00
C VAL A 175 -18.10 3.28 -3.24
N HIS A 176 -19.37 2.92 -3.12
CA HIS A 176 -20.12 2.26 -4.20
C HIS A 176 -21.41 3.03 -4.54
N GLU A 177 -21.70 3.12 -5.84
CA GLU A 177 -22.92 3.76 -6.36
C GLU A 177 -24.12 2.79 -6.38
N ASP A 178 -23.86 1.50 -6.57
CA ASP A 178 -24.93 0.50 -6.70
C ASP A 178 -25.68 0.30 -5.37
N LYS A 179 -26.97 0.63 -5.38
CA LYS A 179 -27.90 0.45 -4.24
C LYS A 179 -28.00 -1.02 -3.80
N GLY A 180 -27.76 -1.95 -4.73
CA GLY A 180 -27.77 -3.38 -4.52
C GLY A 180 -26.50 -3.92 -3.86
N ALA A 181 -25.39 -3.17 -3.88
CA ALA A 181 -24.10 -3.62 -3.38
C ALA A 181 -24.17 -4.11 -1.93
N ALA A 182 -23.29 -5.06 -1.60
CA ALA A 182 -23.15 -5.57 -0.24
C ALA A 182 -22.73 -4.46 0.73
N TYR A 183 -21.96 -3.50 0.23
CA TYR A 183 -21.45 -2.35 0.95
C TYR A 183 -21.67 -1.09 0.12
N GLY A 184 -22.01 0.03 0.76
CA GLY A 184 -21.98 1.36 0.14
C GLY A 184 -20.62 2.05 0.36
N TYR A 185 -19.88 1.62 1.37
CA TYR A 185 -18.46 1.87 1.55
C TYR A 185 -17.82 0.69 2.28
N GLU A 186 -16.53 0.48 2.05
CA GLU A 186 -15.77 -0.58 2.71
C GLU A 186 -14.27 -0.29 2.70
N MET A 187 -13.58 -0.77 3.73
CA MET A 187 -12.14 -0.93 3.75
C MET A 187 -11.81 -2.41 3.56
N ARG A 188 -10.91 -2.72 2.65
CA ARG A 188 -10.42 -4.09 2.42
C ARG A 188 -8.92 -4.16 2.30
N ASP A 189 -8.42 -5.33 2.66
CA ASP A 189 -7.08 -5.81 2.39
C ASP A 189 -6.95 -6.10 0.88
N LEU A 190 -6.04 -5.40 0.19
CA LEU A 190 -5.94 -5.47 -1.27
C LEU A 190 -5.30 -6.77 -1.75
N LYS A 191 -4.40 -7.34 -0.96
CA LYS A 191 -3.75 -8.63 -1.26
C LYS A 191 -4.75 -9.77 -1.24
N THR A 192 -5.57 -9.86 -0.19
CA THR A 192 -6.51 -10.98 0.02
C THR A 192 -7.91 -10.70 -0.51
N ASN A 193 -8.19 -9.45 -0.89
CA ASN A 193 -9.51 -8.95 -1.31
C ASN A 193 -10.61 -9.16 -0.24
N LYS A 194 -10.21 -9.23 1.04
CA LYS A 194 -11.12 -9.43 2.17
C LYS A 194 -11.52 -8.09 2.78
N VAL A 195 -12.83 -7.84 2.86
CA VAL A 195 -13.38 -6.69 3.58
C VAL A 195 -13.01 -6.79 5.06
N ILE A 196 -12.39 -5.72 5.57
CA ILE A 196 -12.02 -5.55 6.98
C ILE A 196 -13.23 -5.00 7.73
N HIS A 197 -13.79 -3.90 7.24
CA HIS A 197 -15.06 -3.36 7.72
C HIS A 197 -15.76 -2.54 6.63
N GLY A 198 -17.06 -2.30 6.79
CA GLY A 198 -17.85 -1.54 5.83
C GLY A 198 -19.33 -1.59 6.18
N LYS A 199 -20.14 -0.78 5.48
CA LYS A 199 -21.59 -0.77 5.71
C LYS A 199 -22.36 -0.62 4.42
N LYS A 200 -23.48 -1.33 4.32
CA LYS A 200 -24.49 -1.10 3.27
C LYS A 200 -25.21 0.22 3.51
N THR A 201 -25.29 1.07 2.48
CA THR A 201 -26.06 2.31 2.48
C THR A 201 -27.43 2.14 1.83
N GLY A 202 -27.57 1.26 0.83
CA GLY A 202 -28.80 1.08 0.04
C GLY A 202 -29.11 2.25 -0.91
N THR A 203 -28.18 3.18 -1.05
CA THR A 203 -28.23 4.35 -1.92
C THR A 203 -26.83 4.61 -2.48
N ASP A 204 -26.76 5.38 -3.56
CA ASP A 204 -25.50 5.92 -4.06
C ASP A 204 -24.73 6.66 -2.94
N ASN A 205 -23.47 6.29 -2.76
CA ASN A 205 -22.52 6.91 -1.85
C ASN A 205 -21.37 7.55 -2.65
N GLY A 206 -21.67 8.60 -3.42
CA GLY A 206 -20.76 9.16 -4.43
C GLY A 206 -19.51 9.93 -3.95
N ARG A 207 -19.10 9.85 -2.67
CA ARG A 207 -17.83 10.40 -2.17
C ARG A 207 -17.28 9.58 -1.02
N GLY A 208 -15.96 9.40 -0.99
CA GLY A 208 -15.19 8.81 0.11
C GLY A 208 -13.93 9.63 0.36
N MET A 209 -13.38 9.50 1.57
CA MET A 209 -12.05 9.99 1.93
C MET A 209 -11.40 9.04 2.94
N ALA A 210 -10.10 8.83 2.80
CA ALA A 210 -9.24 8.20 3.79
C ALA A 210 -7.98 9.06 3.97
N ALA A 211 -7.62 9.38 5.21
CA ALA A 211 -6.51 10.27 5.57
C ALA A 211 -6.18 10.14 7.09
N ASP A 212 -4.92 10.22 7.51
CA ASP A 212 -4.53 10.31 8.93
C ASP A 212 -4.77 11.74 9.41
N ILE A 213 -5.95 12.03 9.95
CA ILE A 213 -6.33 13.39 10.37
C ILE A 213 -6.26 13.56 11.89
N ASP A 214 -6.23 12.47 12.67
CA ASP A 214 -6.29 12.47 14.12
C ASP A 214 -5.17 11.65 14.76
N ALA A 215 -4.10 12.33 15.18
CA ALA A 215 -2.96 11.73 15.88
C ALA A 215 -3.29 10.90 17.14
N LYS A 216 -4.52 10.92 17.65
CA LYS A 216 -4.96 10.07 18.78
C LYS A 216 -5.32 8.65 18.35
N HIS A 217 -5.53 8.41 17.06
CA HIS A 217 -5.83 7.12 16.49
C HIS A 217 -4.71 6.77 15.51
N LYS A 218 -4.13 5.59 15.68
CA LYS A 218 -3.05 5.13 14.80
C LYS A 218 -3.65 4.67 13.47
N GLY A 219 -3.04 5.08 12.36
CA GLY A 219 -3.52 4.78 11.00
C GLY A 219 -4.43 5.87 10.47
N PHE A 220 -5.17 5.57 9.42
CA PHE A 220 -6.03 6.54 8.75
C PHE A 220 -7.43 6.57 9.38
N GLU A 221 -8.05 7.75 9.32
CA GLU A 221 -9.49 7.88 9.43
C GLU A 221 -10.15 7.77 8.06
N MET A 222 -11.38 7.26 8.03
CA MET A 222 -12.17 7.14 6.83
C MET A 222 -13.59 7.65 7.01
N TRP A 223 -14.11 8.32 5.99
CA TRP A 223 -15.49 8.78 5.94
C TRP A 223 -16.01 8.84 4.50
N SER A 224 -17.31 9.09 4.38
CA SER A 224 -17.96 9.16 3.07
C SER A 224 -19.16 10.11 3.08
N SER A 225 -19.91 10.16 1.97
CA SER A 225 -21.20 10.85 1.94
C SER A 225 -22.20 10.28 2.97
N ALA A 226 -22.03 9.03 3.41
CA ALA A 226 -22.78 8.42 4.51
C ALA A 226 -22.38 9.01 5.89
N PRO A 227 -23.21 8.93 6.94
CA PRO A 227 -22.85 9.46 8.27
C PRO A 227 -21.67 8.75 8.94
N GLY A 228 -20.86 9.51 9.70
CA GLY A 228 -19.77 9.01 10.52
C GLY A 228 -18.37 9.28 9.96
N VAL A 229 -17.41 9.38 10.87
CA VAL A 229 -15.96 9.30 10.63
C VAL A 229 -15.45 8.14 11.48
N PHE A 230 -14.65 7.26 10.89
CA PHE A 230 -14.22 5.99 11.49
C PHE A 230 -12.70 5.93 11.54
N ASP A 231 -12.14 5.29 12.57
CA ASP A 231 -10.73 4.89 12.57
C ASP A 231 -10.50 3.72 11.59
N CYS A 232 -9.23 3.34 11.40
CA CYS A 232 -8.81 2.22 10.54
C CYS A 232 -9.39 0.86 10.98
N LYS A 233 -9.94 0.74 12.20
CA LYS A 233 -10.57 -0.48 12.72
C LYS A 233 -12.09 -0.48 12.52
N GLY A 234 -12.66 0.61 11.99
CA GLY A 234 -14.08 0.77 11.77
C GLY A 234 -14.86 1.27 12.99
N ASN A 235 -14.21 1.73 14.05
CA ASN A 235 -14.86 2.37 15.17
C ASN A 235 -15.20 3.81 14.81
N GLN A 236 -16.42 4.24 15.06
CA GLN A 236 -16.81 5.62 14.79
C GLN A 236 -16.18 6.56 15.84
N ILE A 237 -15.35 7.51 15.40
CA ILE A 237 -14.68 8.49 16.25
C ILE A 237 -15.39 9.86 16.27
N SER A 238 -16.17 10.17 15.24
CA SER A 238 -16.95 11.41 15.17
C SER A 238 -18.22 11.25 14.33
N SER A 239 -19.20 12.12 14.58
CA SER A 239 -20.37 12.33 13.70
C SER A 239 -20.24 13.57 12.82
N THR A 240 -19.31 14.47 13.12
CA THR A 240 -19.03 15.68 12.35
C THR A 240 -18.07 15.34 11.23
N LYS A 241 -18.56 15.32 10.00
CA LYS A 241 -17.73 14.97 8.83
C LYS A 241 -17.02 16.20 8.29
N PRO A 242 -15.74 16.06 7.92
CA PRO A 242 -15.05 17.12 7.20
C PRO A 242 -15.33 17.01 5.69
N SER A 243 -14.61 17.76 4.85
CA SER A 243 -14.78 17.71 3.40
C SER A 243 -14.47 16.31 2.84
N VAL A 244 -15.08 15.95 1.71
CA VAL A 244 -14.95 14.62 1.08
C VAL A 244 -14.48 14.81 -0.36
N ASN A 245 -13.22 15.22 -0.52
CA ASN A 245 -12.63 15.56 -1.82
C ASN A 245 -11.14 15.16 -1.92
N PHE A 246 -10.21 15.98 -1.42
CA PHE A 246 -8.77 15.70 -1.41
C PHE A 246 -8.21 15.73 0.01
N ARG A 247 -7.16 14.93 0.24
CA ARG A 247 -6.21 15.10 1.34
C ARG A 247 -4.98 15.87 0.84
N ILE A 248 -4.26 16.55 1.72
CA ILE A 248 -3.03 17.28 1.41
C ILE A 248 -2.13 17.37 2.64
N TYR A 249 -0.80 17.22 2.48
CA TYR A 249 0.18 17.58 3.50
C TYR A 249 0.57 19.04 3.31
N TRP A 250 0.11 19.91 4.22
CA TRP A 250 0.27 21.36 4.10
C TRP A 250 0.97 22.01 5.30
N ASP A 251 0.68 21.58 6.52
CA ASP A 251 1.23 22.18 7.74
C ASP A 251 2.58 21.57 8.18
N GLY A 252 2.90 21.58 9.47
CA GLY A 252 4.19 21.14 9.99
C GLY A 252 4.18 19.77 10.66
N ASP A 253 3.00 19.19 10.94
CA ASP A 253 2.87 17.89 11.57
C ASP A 253 2.86 16.74 10.55
N LEU A 254 2.50 15.51 10.95
CA LEU A 254 2.49 14.34 10.06
C LEU A 254 1.07 13.95 9.63
N GLN A 255 0.05 14.68 10.09
CA GLN A 255 -1.34 14.44 9.76
C GLN A 255 -1.66 15.12 8.44
N ASP A 256 -2.70 14.61 7.81
CA ASP A 256 -3.35 15.15 6.64
C ASP A 256 -4.18 16.40 6.97
N GLU A 257 -4.10 17.38 6.07
CA GLU A 257 -5.12 18.40 5.88
C GLU A 257 -6.10 17.98 4.77
N LEU A 258 -7.18 18.74 4.64
CA LEU A 258 -8.29 18.45 3.74
C LEU A 258 -8.48 19.60 2.76
N LEU A 259 -8.37 19.27 1.48
CA LEU A 259 -8.49 20.19 0.36
C LEU A 259 -9.83 20.00 -0.34
N ASP A 260 -10.62 21.07 -0.42
CA ASP A 260 -11.88 21.10 -1.19
C ASP A 260 -12.10 22.45 -1.86
N GLY A 261 -12.00 22.47 -3.19
CA GLY A 261 -11.91 23.70 -3.96
C GLY A 261 -10.66 24.48 -3.60
N THR A 262 -10.82 25.76 -3.28
CA THR A 262 -9.70 26.63 -2.89
C THR A 262 -9.47 26.69 -1.38
N LYS A 263 -9.93 25.69 -0.63
CA LYS A 263 -9.91 25.70 0.85
C LYS A 263 -9.10 24.53 1.37
N CYS A 264 -8.11 24.83 2.22
CA CYS A 264 -7.38 23.85 3.01
C CYS A 264 -7.82 23.95 4.47
N ASP A 265 -8.36 22.86 4.99
CA ASP A 265 -8.94 22.75 6.33
C ASP A 265 -8.16 21.69 7.15
N LYS A 266 -7.93 21.94 8.44
CA LYS A 266 -7.27 21.00 9.37
C LYS A 266 -8.30 20.41 10.33
N TRP A 267 -8.24 19.10 10.57
CA TRP A 267 -9.08 18.45 11.57
C TRP A 267 -8.79 18.95 12.99
N ASN A 268 -9.83 19.11 13.79
CA ASN A 268 -9.72 19.62 15.17
C ASN A 268 -10.25 18.64 16.23
N GLY A 269 -10.48 17.37 15.86
CA GLY A 269 -11.05 16.32 16.71
C GLY A 269 -12.58 16.18 16.60
N ASN A 270 -13.30 17.20 16.12
CA ASN A 270 -14.75 17.13 15.93
C ASN A 270 -15.24 18.15 14.88
N GLY A 271 -14.62 18.12 13.70
CA GLY A 271 -14.81 19.09 12.63
C GLY A 271 -13.48 19.65 12.17
N VAL A 272 -13.50 20.81 11.51
CA VAL A 272 -12.30 21.39 10.91
C VAL A 272 -12.15 22.87 11.20
N ASN A 273 -10.91 23.34 11.19
CA ASN A 273 -10.54 24.74 11.16
C ASN A 273 -9.94 25.08 9.80
N ARG A 274 -10.33 26.22 9.22
CA ARG A 274 -9.70 26.73 8.00
C ARG A 274 -8.26 27.15 8.26
N LEU A 275 -7.30 26.54 7.56
CA LEU A 275 -5.92 26.99 7.56
C LEU A 275 -5.72 28.12 6.55
N ILE A 276 -6.13 27.89 5.31
CA ILE A 276 -5.94 28.85 4.22
C ILE A 276 -7.04 28.73 3.17
N THR A 277 -7.48 29.88 2.65
CA THR A 277 -8.28 29.96 1.44
C THR A 277 -7.40 30.53 0.34
N PHE A 278 -7.09 29.73 -0.67
CA PHE A 278 -6.25 30.09 -1.79
C PHE A 278 -6.99 31.03 -2.76
N LYS A 279 -6.23 31.83 -3.50
CA LYS A 279 -6.76 32.59 -4.65
C LYS A 279 -6.72 31.68 -5.88
N GLY A 280 -7.63 31.94 -6.81
CA GLY A 280 -7.81 31.15 -8.04
C GLY A 280 -9.13 30.41 -8.02
N ASN A 281 -9.27 29.45 -8.92
CA ASN A 281 -10.49 28.68 -9.12
C ASN A 281 -10.17 27.19 -9.15
N ALA A 282 -11.08 26.41 -8.56
CA ALA A 282 -11.10 24.97 -8.72
C ALA A 282 -11.62 24.56 -10.11
N CYS A 283 -11.47 23.28 -10.43
CA CYS A 283 -11.86 22.65 -11.68
C CYS A 283 -13.11 21.78 -11.52
N ASN A 284 -13.66 21.35 -12.66
CA ASN A 284 -14.57 20.21 -12.74
C ASN A 284 -15.91 20.35 -12.00
N GLY A 285 -16.43 21.58 -11.89
CA GLY A 285 -17.77 21.85 -11.34
C GLY A 285 -17.89 21.40 -9.89
N THR A 286 -18.87 20.53 -9.59
CA THR A 286 -19.09 20.04 -8.22
C THR A 286 -18.00 19.11 -7.71
N LYS A 287 -17.16 18.54 -8.59
CA LYS A 287 -15.97 17.77 -8.17
C LYS A 287 -14.95 18.67 -7.49
N ASN A 288 -14.90 19.97 -7.85
CA ASN A 288 -14.24 21.02 -7.09
C ASN A 288 -12.76 20.72 -6.79
N THR A 289 -12.04 20.18 -7.78
CA THR A 289 -10.65 19.69 -7.63
C THR A 289 -9.65 20.82 -7.91
N PRO A 290 -8.40 20.76 -7.41
CA PRO A 290 -7.35 21.65 -7.90
C PRO A 290 -7.01 21.35 -9.37
N CYS A 291 -6.18 22.19 -9.99
CA CYS A 291 -5.51 21.82 -11.25
C CYS A 291 -4.55 20.65 -11.00
N LEU A 292 -3.83 20.70 -9.87
CA LEU A 292 -2.93 19.66 -9.38
C LEU A 292 -2.67 19.86 -7.88
N SER A 293 -2.53 18.78 -7.11
CA SER A 293 -1.95 18.75 -5.76
C SER A 293 -0.78 17.78 -5.77
N ALA A 294 0.44 18.25 -5.50
CA ALA A 294 1.66 17.45 -5.58
C ALA A 294 2.83 18.09 -4.83
N ASP A 295 3.71 17.31 -4.21
CA ASP A 295 5.08 17.76 -3.89
C ASP A 295 5.83 17.97 -5.21
N LEU A 296 6.02 19.22 -5.62
CA LEU A 296 6.69 19.57 -6.87
C LEU A 296 8.10 20.10 -6.62
N PHE A 297 8.29 20.78 -5.48
CA PHE A 297 9.55 21.38 -5.09
C PHE A 297 9.55 21.73 -3.59
N GLY A 298 10.74 21.95 -3.04
CA GLY A 298 10.88 22.31 -1.63
C GLY A 298 11.12 21.09 -0.77
N ASP A 299 10.36 20.93 0.31
CA ASP A 299 10.40 19.74 1.14
C ASP A 299 9.24 18.78 0.79
N TRP A 300 8.88 17.90 1.71
CA TRP A 300 7.94 16.80 1.47
C TRP A 300 6.47 17.22 1.37
N ARG A 301 6.15 18.49 1.64
CA ARG A 301 4.76 18.96 1.65
C ARG A 301 4.32 19.36 0.27
N GLU A 302 3.02 19.31 0.06
CA GLU A 302 2.47 19.36 -1.27
C GLU A 302 2.12 20.79 -1.68
N GLU A 303 2.55 21.16 -2.88
CA GLU A 303 2.04 22.31 -3.57
C GLU A 303 0.61 22.05 -4.07
N VAL A 304 -0.16 23.14 -4.18
CA VAL A 304 -1.46 23.13 -4.86
C VAL A 304 -1.52 24.16 -5.97
N ILE A 305 -2.07 23.75 -7.11
CA ILE A 305 -2.19 24.57 -8.32
C ILE A 305 -3.65 24.93 -8.59
N PHE A 306 -3.93 26.21 -8.81
CA PHE A 306 -5.22 26.73 -9.25
C PHE A 306 -5.10 27.62 -10.49
N HIS A 307 -6.17 27.75 -11.26
CA HIS A 307 -6.24 28.62 -12.44
C HIS A 307 -7.03 29.91 -12.17
N ASP A 308 -6.74 30.96 -12.92
CA ASP A 308 -7.43 32.24 -12.87
C ASP A 308 -7.42 32.90 -14.25
N GLY A 309 -8.10 32.25 -15.21
CA GLY A 309 -8.13 32.67 -16.61
C GLY A 309 -6.81 32.42 -17.31
N ASP A 310 -6.00 33.47 -17.46
CA ASP A 310 -4.69 33.45 -18.12
C ASP A 310 -3.52 33.19 -17.17
N LYS A 311 -3.80 32.97 -15.89
CA LYS A 311 -2.80 32.74 -14.83
C LYS A 311 -2.96 31.39 -14.18
N ILE A 312 -1.84 30.88 -13.69
CA ILE A 312 -1.77 29.73 -12.78
C ILE A 312 -1.15 30.23 -11.47
N TYR A 313 -1.77 29.88 -10.35
CA TYR A 313 -1.19 30.06 -9.02
C TYR A 313 -0.65 28.72 -8.55
N ILE A 314 0.63 28.70 -8.16
CA ILE A 314 1.26 27.56 -7.50
C ILE A 314 1.53 27.99 -6.07
N TYR A 315 0.90 27.32 -5.11
CA TYR A 315 1.03 27.59 -3.69
C TYR A 315 1.92 26.53 -3.07
N THR A 316 2.95 26.97 -2.35
CA THR A 316 3.75 26.13 -1.45
C THR A 316 3.54 26.62 -0.02
N THR A 317 3.70 25.73 0.95
CA THR A 317 3.54 26.07 2.36
C THR A 317 4.74 26.89 2.87
N THR A 318 4.49 27.76 3.83
CA THR A 318 5.53 28.50 4.58
C THR A 318 5.51 28.16 6.06
N ILE A 319 4.72 27.18 6.47
CA ILE A 319 4.66 26.70 7.85
C ILE A 319 5.97 25.92 8.09
N GLU A 320 6.57 26.03 9.27
CA GLU A 320 7.78 25.26 9.57
C GLU A 320 7.41 23.81 9.94
N SER A 321 8.15 22.84 9.40
CA SER A 321 8.09 21.45 9.86
C SER A 321 9.41 21.07 10.53
N LYS A 322 9.33 20.29 11.60
CA LYS A 322 10.50 19.66 12.24
C LYS A 322 10.89 18.34 11.59
N TYR A 323 10.09 17.86 10.64
CA TYR A 323 10.25 16.57 9.99
C TYR A 323 10.94 16.73 8.64
N ARG A 324 11.78 15.76 8.30
CA ARG A 324 12.44 15.66 7.01
C ARG A 324 12.12 14.29 6.43
N LEU A 325 11.43 14.27 5.29
CA LEU A 325 11.19 13.08 4.49
C LEU A 325 11.92 13.23 3.16
N PHE A 326 12.04 12.13 2.42
CA PHE A 326 12.31 12.22 0.99
C PHE A 326 11.15 12.93 0.30
N THR A 327 11.40 13.55 -0.86
CA THR A 327 10.31 14.06 -1.69
C THR A 327 9.31 12.93 -1.96
N LEU A 328 8.01 13.24 -1.85
CA LEU A 328 6.95 12.26 -2.07
C LEU A 328 6.95 11.77 -3.52
N MET A 329 7.53 12.53 -4.45
CA MET A 329 7.71 12.12 -5.84
C MET A 329 8.68 10.95 -6.03
N HIS A 330 9.39 10.54 -4.98
CA HIS A 330 10.21 9.32 -4.95
C HIS A 330 9.49 8.13 -4.30
N ASP A 331 8.29 8.30 -3.76
CA ASP A 331 7.43 7.17 -3.39
C ASP A 331 6.70 6.66 -4.65
N PRO A 332 6.75 5.35 -4.96
CA PRO A 332 6.18 4.81 -6.19
C PRO A 332 4.66 4.96 -6.27
N VAL A 333 3.94 4.75 -5.16
CA VAL A 333 2.47 4.85 -5.12
C VAL A 333 2.03 6.30 -5.31
N TYR A 334 2.68 7.24 -4.63
CA TYR A 334 2.43 8.67 -4.74
C TYR A 334 2.78 9.21 -6.12
N ARG A 335 3.94 8.84 -6.67
CA ARG A 335 4.39 9.29 -7.98
C ARG A 335 3.47 8.80 -9.09
N CYS A 336 3.01 7.55 -9.01
CA CYS A 336 1.95 7.03 -9.89
C CYS A 336 0.63 7.78 -9.63
N GLY A 337 0.32 8.06 -8.37
CA GLY A 337 -0.71 8.98 -7.88
C GLY A 337 -0.82 10.28 -8.68
N ILE A 338 0.28 11.01 -8.76
CA ILE A 338 0.37 12.26 -9.52
C ILE A 338 0.14 12.04 -11.01
N ALA A 339 0.63 10.93 -11.58
CA ALA A 339 0.45 10.63 -13.00
C ALA A 339 -1.02 10.37 -13.36
N TRP A 340 -1.78 9.66 -12.51
CA TRP A 340 -3.19 9.38 -12.77
C TRP A 340 -4.15 10.44 -12.19
N GLN A 341 -3.68 11.42 -11.41
CA GLN A 341 -4.55 12.43 -10.75
C GLN A 341 -5.53 13.11 -11.70
N ASN A 342 -5.15 13.32 -12.98
CA ASN A 342 -6.02 13.91 -14.00
C ASN A 342 -7.10 12.97 -14.58
N SER A 343 -7.08 11.68 -14.23
CA SER A 343 -7.92 10.65 -14.85
C SER A 343 -9.35 10.75 -14.33
N SER A 344 -10.30 10.96 -15.23
CA SER A 344 -11.75 11.01 -14.94
C SER A 344 -12.12 11.88 -13.73
N TYR A 345 -12.54 11.30 -12.60
CA TYR A 345 -12.80 12.00 -11.36
C TYR A 345 -11.54 11.93 -10.50
N ASN A 346 -10.77 13.03 -10.51
CA ASN A 346 -9.50 13.17 -9.81
C ASN A 346 -9.62 12.68 -8.36
N GLN A 347 -8.66 11.88 -7.89
CA GLN A 347 -8.53 11.48 -6.48
C GLN A 347 -7.19 12.00 -5.94
N PRO A 348 -7.07 12.25 -4.63
CA PRO A 348 -5.79 12.66 -4.04
C PRO A 348 -4.75 11.54 -4.13
N PRO A 349 -3.46 11.89 -4.33
CA PRO A 349 -2.37 10.92 -4.23
C PRO A 349 -2.20 10.44 -2.79
N HIS A 350 -1.69 9.23 -2.64
CA HIS A 350 -1.40 8.58 -1.36
C HIS A 350 0.01 8.01 -1.39
N LEU A 351 0.64 7.89 -0.22
CA LEU A 351 1.92 7.19 -0.08
C LEU A 351 1.71 5.68 -0.02
N GLY A 352 2.74 4.92 -0.41
CA GLY A 352 2.75 3.46 -0.24
C GLY A 352 3.02 3.00 1.19
N PHE A 353 3.17 3.92 2.14
CA PHE A 353 3.56 3.65 3.52
C PHE A 353 2.93 4.65 4.50
N TYR A 354 2.75 4.22 5.75
CA TYR A 354 2.25 5.07 6.83
C TYR A 354 3.36 5.93 7.47
N ILE A 355 3.14 7.25 7.56
CA ILE A 355 4.15 8.18 8.11
C ILE A 355 3.96 8.52 9.59
N GLY A 356 2.75 8.36 10.13
CA GLY A 356 2.41 8.79 11.49
C GLY A 356 3.18 8.05 12.59
N ASP A 357 3.81 6.92 12.24
CA ASP A 357 4.64 6.12 13.14
C ASP A 357 6.04 6.70 13.41
N GLY A 358 6.39 7.79 12.71
CA GLY A 358 7.68 8.48 12.82
C GLY A 358 8.49 8.37 11.53
N VAL A 359 9.09 9.49 11.12
CA VAL A 359 9.85 9.60 9.86
C VAL A 359 11.15 8.80 9.86
N ASP A 360 11.64 8.41 11.03
CA ASP A 360 12.82 7.56 11.24
C ASP A 360 12.59 6.10 10.85
N LYS A 361 11.33 5.68 10.70
CA LYS A 361 10.96 4.33 10.23
C LYS A 361 10.78 4.25 8.71
N ILE A 362 10.78 5.38 8.01
CA ILE A 362 10.58 5.42 6.56
C ILE A 362 11.84 4.90 5.87
N ALA A 363 11.67 3.85 5.06
CA ALA A 363 12.76 3.30 4.26
C ALA A 363 13.26 4.31 3.23
N GLN A 364 14.56 4.27 2.93
CA GLN A 364 15.08 5.00 1.79
C GLN A 364 14.46 4.45 0.50
N PRO A 365 13.96 5.30 -0.42
CA PRO A 365 13.43 4.84 -1.70
C PRO A 365 14.47 4.03 -2.48
N ASP A 366 14.10 2.82 -2.92
CA ASP A 366 14.91 1.98 -3.79
C ASP A 366 14.69 2.37 -5.26
N ILE A 367 15.38 3.42 -5.68
CA ILE A 367 15.22 4.03 -7.02
C ILE A 367 16.59 4.31 -7.66
N TYR A 368 16.59 4.37 -8.99
CA TYR A 368 17.71 4.93 -9.76
C TYR A 368 17.19 5.97 -10.75
N THR A 369 18.05 6.90 -11.14
CA THR A 369 17.71 7.95 -12.10
C THR A 369 18.31 7.65 -13.48
N PRO A 370 17.68 8.08 -14.58
CA PRO A 370 18.22 7.90 -15.92
C PRO A 370 19.65 8.45 -16.05
N GLY A 371 20.54 7.68 -16.68
CA GLY A 371 21.94 8.07 -16.88
C GLY A 371 22.90 7.71 -15.74
N HIS A 372 22.40 7.10 -14.66
CA HIS A 372 23.22 6.45 -13.64
C HIS A 372 23.18 4.93 -13.84
N GLU A 373 24.31 4.25 -13.59
CA GLU A 373 24.36 2.78 -13.67
C GLU A 373 23.37 2.17 -12.68
N VAL A 374 22.51 1.28 -13.19
CA VAL A 374 21.74 0.36 -12.36
C VAL A 374 22.75 -0.54 -11.69
N ILE A 375 23.07 -0.27 -10.42
CA ILE A 375 23.46 -1.35 -9.52
C ILE A 375 22.14 -2.10 -9.33
N PRO A 376 21.96 -3.30 -9.92
CA PRO A 376 20.73 -4.05 -9.68
C PRO A 376 20.53 -4.12 -8.17
N PRO A 377 19.28 -4.00 -7.67
CA PRO A 377 19.01 -4.17 -6.26
C PRO A 377 19.76 -5.42 -5.82
N THR A 378 20.57 -5.29 -4.78
CA THR A 378 21.35 -6.42 -4.28
C THR A 378 20.34 -7.55 -4.09
N PRO A 379 20.47 -8.71 -4.79
CA PRO A 379 19.45 -9.75 -4.69
C PRO A 379 19.17 -10.00 -3.22
N GLU A 380 17.90 -9.98 -2.80
CA GLU A 380 17.51 -10.10 -1.39
C GLU A 380 18.39 -11.15 -0.73
N ALA A 381 19.11 -10.74 0.32
CA ALA A 381 19.94 -11.68 1.05
C ALA A 381 19.06 -12.82 1.57
N ALA A 382 19.61 -14.02 1.69
CA ALA A 382 18.94 -15.07 2.45
C ALA A 382 18.61 -14.51 3.85
N THR A 383 17.36 -14.58 4.27
CA THR A 383 16.96 -14.15 5.62
C THR A 383 16.76 -15.34 6.52
N LEU A 384 17.04 -15.15 7.81
CA LEU A 384 16.75 -16.09 8.87
C LEU A 384 16.28 -15.28 10.06
N SER A 385 15.03 -15.44 10.47
CA SER A 385 14.47 -14.80 11.67
C SER A 385 14.28 -15.81 12.79
N PHE A 386 14.39 -15.33 14.02
CA PHE A 386 14.21 -16.11 15.23
C PHE A 386 13.69 -15.19 16.34
N GLU A 387 12.57 -15.58 16.95
CA GLU A 387 12.03 -14.92 18.13
C GLU A 387 12.30 -15.80 19.36
N GLY A 388 13.12 -15.30 20.28
CA GLY A 388 13.50 -16.01 21.50
C GLY A 388 14.95 -15.77 21.92
N SER A 389 15.41 -16.51 22.93
CA SER A 389 16.81 -16.44 23.38
C SER A 389 17.69 -17.42 22.62
N LEU A 390 18.86 -16.99 22.13
CA LEU A 390 19.88 -17.88 21.58
C LEU A 390 20.68 -18.61 22.68
N ASN A 391 20.49 -18.23 23.94
CA ASN A 391 21.08 -18.91 25.09
C ASN A 391 19.97 -19.58 25.89
N GLN A 392 19.95 -20.90 25.86
CA GLN A 392 18.98 -21.77 26.51
C GLN A 392 19.60 -22.32 27.79
N GLU A 393 19.12 -21.87 28.95
CA GLU A 393 19.52 -22.42 30.24
C GLU A 393 18.42 -23.38 30.73
N LEU A 394 18.73 -24.68 30.73
CA LEU A 394 17.75 -25.75 30.92
C LEU A 394 17.96 -26.45 32.26
N LEU A 395 16.84 -26.69 32.95
CA LEU A 395 16.79 -27.58 34.09
C LEU A 395 16.78 -29.05 33.65
N PRO A 396 17.10 -29.99 34.55
CA PRO A 396 17.02 -31.41 34.23
C PRO A 396 15.63 -31.81 33.70
N ASN A 397 15.61 -32.35 32.48
CA ASN A 397 14.42 -32.79 31.73
C ASN A 397 13.52 -31.67 31.16
N GLU A 398 13.96 -30.41 31.19
CA GLU A 398 13.25 -29.31 30.52
C GLU A 398 13.39 -29.44 29.00
N SER A 399 12.27 -29.22 28.29
CA SER A 399 12.24 -29.31 26.83
C SER A 399 12.51 -27.97 26.16
N VAL A 400 13.35 -27.99 25.14
CA VAL A 400 13.57 -26.87 24.21
C VAL A 400 12.46 -26.88 23.15
N ASN A 401 11.98 -25.70 22.76
CA ASN A 401 11.15 -25.52 21.57
C ASN A 401 11.46 -24.17 20.90
N LEU A 402 12.22 -24.21 19.81
CA LEU A 402 12.68 -23.03 19.08
C LEU A 402 12.21 -23.10 17.63
N THR A 403 11.75 -21.97 17.09
CA THR A 403 11.32 -21.88 15.68
C THR A 403 12.13 -20.80 14.97
N PHE A 404 12.83 -21.19 13.91
CA PHE A 404 13.55 -20.29 13.00
C PHE A 404 12.79 -20.24 11.68
N THR A 405 12.64 -19.06 11.09
CA THR A 405 11.97 -18.91 9.78
C THR A 405 12.98 -18.41 8.75
N PHE A 406 13.19 -19.15 7.67
CA PHE A 406 14.06 -18.72 6.58
C PHE A 406 13.23 -18.07 5.45
N GLY A 407 13.82 -17.11 4.74
CA GLY A 407 13.15 -16.36 3.68
C GLY A 407 14.13 -15.64 2.74
N GLY A 408 13.63 -14.64 2.01
CA GLY A 408 14.38 -13.98 0.94
C GLY A 408 14.81 -15.00 -0.12
N THR A 409 16.08 -14.99 -0.51
CA THR A 409 16.60 -15.97 -1.50
C THR A 409 16.91 -17.36 -0.91
N ALA A 410 16.70 -17.60 0.38
CA ALA A 410 16.95 -18.90 0.99
C ALA A 410 15.97 -19.97 0.47
N THR A 411 16.50 -21.10 0.03
CA THR A 411 15.68 -22.26 -0.41
C THR A 411 15.49 -23.30 0.70
N GLY A 412 16.07 -23.06 1.88
CA GLY A 412 16.02 -23.96 3.02
C GLY A 412 16.86 -23.44 4.18
N ALA A 413 16.99 -24.26 5.23
CA ALA A 413 17.96 -24.08 6.30
C ALA A 413 18.45 -25.44 6.80
N GLU A 414 19.65 -25.46 7.38
CA GLU A 414 20.29 -26.62 7.96
C GLU A 414 20.59 -26.41 9.44
N VAL A 415 20.49 -27.50 10.21
CA VAL A 415 20.88 -27.53 11.61
C VAL A 415 22.06 -28.47 11.78
N THR A 416 23.13 -28.00 12.40
CA THR A 416 24.35 -28.78 12.65
C THR A 416 24.76 -28.69 14.12
N GLY A 417 25.32 -29.78 14.65
CA GLY A 417 25.82 -29.84 16.03
C GLY A 417 24.73 -29.98 17.10
N LEU A 418 23.53 -30.49 16.76
CA LEU A 418 22.51 -30.77 17.77
C LEU A 418 23.02 -31.80 18.80
N PRO A 419 22.87 -31.53 20.11
CA PRO A 419 23.19 -32.50 21.15
C PRO A 419 22.20 -33.66 21.20
N GLU A 420 22.59 -34.73 21.89
CA GLU A 420 21.72 -35.90 22.04
C GLU A 420 20.39 -35.52 22.71
N GLY A 421 19.29 -36.01 22.15
CA GLY A 421 17.92 -35.80 22.63
C GLY A 421 17.18 -34.59 22.03
N LEU A 422 17.88 -33.69 21.31
CA LEU A 422 17.22 -32.67 20.48
C LEU A 422 17.03 -33.14 19.03
N SER A 423 15.95 -32.68 18.41
CA SER A 423 15.62 -32.95 17.01
C SER A 423 15.23 -31.67 16.29
N ALA A 424 15.55 -31.59 14.99
CA ALA A 424 15.10 -30.52 14.11
C ALA A 424 14.15 -31.07 13.05
N LYS A 425 13.06 -30.35 12.80
CA LYS A 425 12.11 -30.64 11.72
C LYS A 425 11.81 -29.37 10.94
N THR A 426 11.80 -29.49 9.62
CA THR A 426 11.39 -28.40 8.74
C THR A 426 9.93 -28.59 8.33
N ASP A 427 9.14 -27.51 8.42
CA ASP A 427 7.75 -27.44 7.98
C ASP A 427 7.51 -26.11 7.26
N GLY A 428 7.31 -26.17 5.93
CA GLY A 428 7.38 -24.99 5.07
C GLY A 428 8.70 -24.24 5.23
N ASN A 429 8.62 -22.95 5.55
CA ASN A 429 9.78 -22.08 5.77
C ASN A 429 10.31 -22.09 7.22
N ASN A 430 9.73 -22.93 8.09
CA ASN A 430 10.07 -22.97 9.50
C ASN A 430 10.96 -24.18 9.82
N VAL A 431 12.04 -23.95 10.56
CA VAL A 431 12.86 -24.99 11.20
C VAL A 431 12.57 -24.98 12.68
N VAL A 432 11.91 -26.04 13.15
CA VAL A 432 11.52 -26.23 14.55
C VAL A 432 12.51 -27.18 15.22
N ILE A 433 13.14 -26.72 16.30
CA ILE A 433 14.06 -27.51 17.13
C ILE A 433 13.37 -27.82 18.45
N SER A 434 13.21 -29.10 18.75
CA SER A 434 12.52 -29.55 19.95
C SER A 434 13.09 -30.84 20.54
N GLY A 435 12.91 -31.00 21.85
CA GLY A 435 13.35 -32.18 22.60
C GLY A 435 13.92 -31.82 23.97
N THR A 436 14.54 -32.79 24.64
CA THR A 436 15.25 -32.58 25.92
C THR A 436 16.71 -32.99 25.73
N THR A 437 17.64 -32.33 26.42
CA THR A 437 19.05 -32.76 26.40
C THR A 437 19.64 -32.62 27.79
N LYS A 438 20.70 -33.38 28.07
CA LYS A 438 21.50 -33.32 29.30
C LYS A 438 22.92 -32.79 29.05
N GLU A 439 23.16 -32.28 27.86
CA GLU A 439 24.49 -31.84 27.44
C GLU A 439 24.55 -30.31 27.38
N ASN A 440 25.71 -29.78 27.76
CA ASN A 440 26.09 -28.42 27.38
C ASN A 440 26.56 -28.47 25.93
N ALA A 441 25.92 -27.74 25.05
CA ALA A 441 26.23 -27.80 23.62
C ALA A 441 25.97 -26.48 22.91
N THR A 442 26.62 -26.30 21.77
CA THR A 442 26.31 -25.22 20.84
C THR A 442 25.97 -25.83 19.50
N PHE A 443 24.80 -25.51 18.98
CA PHE A 443 24.38 -25.92 17.64
C PHE A 443 24.14 -24.68 16.76
N THR A 444 24.18 -24.87 15.45
CA THR A 444 24.03 -23.79 14.47
C THR A 444 22.83 -24.06 13.58
N VAL A 445 21.99 -23.04 13.38
CA VAL A 445 20.95 -23.01 12.34
C VAL A 445 21.40 -22.05 11.27
N LYS A 446 21.48 -22.51 10.02
CA LYS A 446 22.05 -21.74 8.91
C LYS A 446 21.18 -21.86 7.66
N THR A 447 20.98 -20.79 6.91
CA THR A 447 20.24 -20.86 5.64
C THR A 447 20.96 -21.71 4.60
N LYS A 448 20.20 -22.32 3.70
CA LYS A 448 20.64 -23.07 2.52
C LYS A 448 20.11 -22.41 1.26
N GLY A 449 20.96 -22.29 0.25
CA GLY A 449 20.62 -21.60 -1.00
C GLY A 449 20.48 -20.09 -0.81
N GLY A 450 20.40 -19.37 -1.92
CA GLY A 450 20.36 -17.91 -1.92
C GLY A 450 21.74 -17.24 -1.81
N LYS A 451 21.73 -15.91 -1.78
CA LYS A 451 22.93 -15.06 -1.66
C LYS A 451 23.17 -14.71 -0.19
N ASN A 452 24.42 -14.82 0.29
CA ASN A 452 24.85 -14.52 1.66
C ASN A 452 24.13 -15.37 2.73
N GLU A 453 24.67 -16.55 3.03
CA GLU A 453 24.11 -17.43 4.07
C GLU A 453 24.11 -16.74 5.45
N VAL A 454 22.99 -16.84 6.16
CA VAL A 454 22.80 -16.29 7.50
C VAL A 454 22.74 -17.45 8.49
N SER A 455 23.36 -17.29 9.65
CA SER A 455 23.38 -18.34 10.68
C SER A 455 23.18 -17.79 12.08
N TYR A 456 22.44 -18.52 12.90
CA TYR A 456 22.39 -18.36 14.34
C TYR A 456 23.15 -19.48 15.04
N LYS A 457 23.92 -19.12 16.07
CA LYS A 457 24.47 -20.09 17.03
C LYS A 457 23.61 -20.08 18.28
N VAL A 458 23.09 -21.24 18.65
CA VAL A 458 22.31 -21.44 19.86
C VAL A 458 23.17 -22.18 20.87
N ASN A 459 23.29 -21.63 22.08
CA ASN A 459 24.00 -22.25 23.18
C ASN A 459 22.99 -22.85 24.15
N VAL A 460 23.16 -24.13 24.44
CA VAL A 460 22.40 -24.87 25.45
C VAL A 460 23.30 -25.12 26.64
N LYS A 461 22.84 -24.73 27.83
CA LYS A 461 23.53 -24.91 29.09
C LYS A 461 22.61 -25.60 30.10
N GLN A 462 23.04 -26.74 30.58
CA GLN A 462 22.43 -27.44 31.70
C GLN A 462 22.74 -26.72 33.00
N ILE A 463 21.67 -26.46 33.75
CA ILE A 463 21.74 -25.96 35.11
C ILE A 463 21.94 -27.17 36.04
N ASP A 464 22.88 -27.04 36.98
CA ASP A 464 23.19 -28.11 37.93
C ASP A 464 21.94 -28.52 38.73
N SER A 465 21.62 -29.82 38.66
CA SER A 465 20.55 -30.48 39.41
C SER A 465 20.65 -30.34 40.94
N SER A 466 21.79 -29.93 41.49
CA SER A 466 22.01 -29.69 42.92
C SER A 466 21.38 -28.37 43.43
N LEU A 467 20.94 -27.49 42.53
CA LEU A 467 20.32 -26.21 42.85
C LEU A 467 18.87 -26.41 43.35
N LYS A 468 18.56 -25.94 44.56
CA LYS A 468 17.37 -26.37 45.32
C LYS A 468 16.13 -25.46 45.23
N ARG A 469 16.21 -24.31 44.57
CA ARG A 469 15.06 -23.39 44.41
C ARG A 469 15.16 -22.60 43.12
N ILE A 470 14.09 -22.65 42.33
CA ILE A 470 13.91 -21.87 41.10
C ILE A 470 12.84 -20.81 41.40
N ALA A 471 13.16 -19.54 41.16
CA ALA A 471 12.20 -18.46 41.16
C ALA A 471 12.12 -17.88 39.74
N TYR A 472 10.91 -17.80 39.19
CA TYR A 472 10.62 -17.15 37.91
C TYR A 472 10.07 -15.76 38.19
N ILE A 473 10.62 -14.75 37.53
CA ILE A 473 10.13 -13.36 37.62
C ILE A 473 9.67 -12.95 36.22
N THR A 474 8.40 -12.58 36.10
CA THR A 474 7.71 -12.30 34.83
C THR A 474 7.43 -10.81 34.61
N ASP A 475 8.06 -9.91 35.36
CA ASP A 475 7.84 -8.47 35.20
C ASP A 475 9.18 -7.72 35.13
N THR A 476 9.54 -7.30 33.91
CA THR A 476 10.73 -6.48 33.64
C THR A 476 10.41 -4.99 33.51
N THR A 477 9.15 -4.57 33.67
CA THR A 477 8.77 -3.16 33.57
C THR A 477 9.15 -2.35 34.80
N ASN A 478 9.44 -3.02 35.92
CA ASN A 478 9.94 -2.39 37.14
C ASN A 478 11.47 -2.48 37.26
N ALA A 479 12.14 -1.33 37.25
CA ALA A 479 13.60 -1.18 37.36
C ALA A 479 14.23 -1.69 38.67
N GLU A 480 13.43 -2.19 39.62
CA GLU A 480 13.89 -2.67 40.93
C GLU A 480 14.44 -4.11 40.94
N PHE A 481 14.20 -4.92 39.90
CA PHE A 481 14.54 -6.35 39.84
C PHE A 481 15.90 -6.66 39.18
N LYS A 482 16.97 -5.95 39.54
CA LYS A 482 18.33 -6.36 39.17
C LYS A 482 18.75 -7.60 39.98
N THR A 483 19.39 -8.57 39.33
CA THR A 483 19.77 -9.89 39.88
C THR A 483 20.43 -9.79 41.26
N ASP A 484 21.30 -8.80 41.46
CA ASP A 484 22.05 -8.58 42.70
C ASP A 484 21.15 -8.25 43.91
N LYS A 485 20.00 -7.59 43.71
CA LYS A 485 19.01 -7.30 44.77
C LYS A 485 18.16 -8.51 45.11
N ILE A 486 17.86 -9.36 44.12
CA ILE A 486 17.12 -10.62 44.33
C ILE A 486 17.95 -11.60 45.14
N TYR A 487 19.25 -11.72 44.85
CA TYR A 487 20.19 -12.51 45.65
C TYR A 487 20.32 -11.99 47.10
N GLN A 488 20.17 -10.69 47.34
CA GLN A 488 20.11 -10.13 48.69
C GLN A 488 18.79 -10.48 49.42
N MET A 489 17.65 -10.42 48.73
CA MET A 489 16.33 -10.72 49.32
C MET A 489 16.13 -12.20 49.65
N LEU A 490 16.64 -13.11 48.81
CA LEU A 490 16.49 -14.55 49.01
C LEU A 490 17.49 -15.14 50.01
N GLY A 491 18.40 -14.31 50.54
CA GLY A 491 19.54 -14.73 51.33
C GLY A 491 20.55 -15.44 50.45
N LYS A 492 21.77 -14.88 50.32
CA LYS A 492 22.86 -15.51 49.56
C LYS A 492 23.06 -16.95 50.02
N THR A 493 22.61 -17.88 49.21
CA THR A 493 22.94 -19.30 49.34
C THR A 493 23.63 -19.69 48.05
N ASP A 494 24.74 -20.41 48.14
CA ASP A 494 25.54 -20.84 46.99
C ASP A 494 24.82 -21.90 46.12
N SER A 495 23.51 -22.07 46.30
CA SER A 495 22.69 -23.15 45.74
C SER A 495 21.40 -22.65 45.06
N LEU A 496 21.33 -21.36 44.72
CA LEU A 496 20.16 -20.72 44.12
C LEU A 496 20.39 -20.39 42.64
N TYR A 497 19.42 -20.71 41.80
CA TYR A 497 19.39 -20.31 40.39
C TYR A 497 18.15 -19.44 40.12
N VAL A 498 18.36 -18.30 39.48
CA VAL A 498 17.31 -17.31 39.18
C VAL A 498 17.26 -17.10 37.67
N ARG A 499 16.11 -17.40 37.05
CA ARG A 499 15.85 -17.15 35.62
C ARG A 499 14.86 -16.00 35.49
N ILE A 500 15.26 -14.96 34.76
CA ILE A 500 14.39 -13.83 34.43
C ILE A 500 13.72 -14.16 33.10
N ILE A 501 12.39 -14.13 33.06
CA ILE A 501 11.60 -14.44 31.87
C ILE A 501 10.85 -13.18 31.44
N ASP A 502 10.89 -12.86 30.15
CA ASP A 502 10.07 -11.79 29.58
C ASP A 502 8.60 -12.24 29.51
N ALA A 503 7.69 -11.45 30.10
CA ALA A 503 6.26 -11.73 30.15
C ALA A 503 5.64 -11.95 28.75
N ASN A 504 6.23 -11.39 27.70
CA ASN A 504 5.70 -11.51 26.34
C ASN A 504 5.92 -12.90 25.70
N ASN A 505 6.79 -13.75 26.28
CA ASN A 505 7.10 -15.12 25.79
C ASN A 505 6.60 -16.24 26.71
N ALA A 506 5.78 -15.94 27.72
CA ALA A 506 5.44 -16.84 28.83
C ALA A 506 4.56 -18.08 28.51
N LYS A 507 4.25 -18.37 27.23
CA LYS A 507 3.40 -19.53 26.88
C LYS A 507 4.17 -20.86 26.77
N ALA A 508 5.50 -20.86 26.74
CA ALA A 508 6.31 -22.08 26.63
C ALA A 508 6.83 -22.61 27.98
N ASP A 509 7.12 -21.74 28.95
CA ASP A 509 7.92 -22.10 30.15
C ASP A 509 7.11 -22.30 31.44
N LEU A 510 5.78 -22.10 31.44
CA LEU A 510 4.92 -22.19 32.63
C LEU A 510 3.94 -23.38 32.61
N LYS A 511 4.41 -24.57 32.21
CA LYS A 511 3.69 -25.83 32.42
C LYS A 511 4.34 -26.71 33.48
#